data_AF-A0A9P0FGB8-F1
#
_entry.id   AF-A0A9P0FGB8-F1
#
_cell.length_a   1.000
_cell.length_b   1.000
_cell.length_c   1.000
_cell.angle_alpha   90.00
_cell.angle_beta   90.00
_cell.angle_gamma   90.00
#
_symmetry.space_group_name_H-M   'P 1'
#
loop_
_entity.id
_entity.type
_entity.pdbx_description
1 polymer ?
#
loop_
_entity_poly.entity_id
_entity_poly.type
_entity_poly.pdbx_seq_one_letter_code
_entity_poly.pdbx_strand_id
1 'polypeptide(L)'
;MENSTLNRAHQEQRKADALLKQKKFDDCLACHQNAIELLNQTIKGTEHPKALESFNLQVEHHERQIRLITIKKIQYENLKNVDNFKTDVHISNELESQISDESLQVIYATMEQHDSFISYLIKRESGSDNDSCSVSDNDEKVEKGVFTGFKHPKDDATIVEEFKELCKSYRDSIKILLVQLEERNREVKELKYKVRQLEQDKFKAQSKSNNSLKVITDSSGATSPYVFSPSSELSPDVRETNELLQLAPLEMPNFDFTNFTSSLSSTMSQNNNN
;
A
#
# COMPACT_ATOMS: atom_id res chain seq x y z
N MET A 1 -2.60 45.69 -16.39
CA MET A 1 -2.42 45.54 -14.93
C MET A 1 -2.15 44.07 -14.59
N GLU A 2 -1.14 43.45 -15.19
CA GLU A 2 -0.97 41.97 -15.15
C GLU A 2 0.19 41.47 -14.27
N ASN A 3 1.02 42.37 -13.72
CA ASN A 3 2.26 42.02 -13.01
C ASN A 3 2.19 42.30 -11.49
N SER A 4 1.02 42.19 -10.87
CA SER A 4 0.93 42.30 -9.40
C SER A 4 1.50 41.03 -8.75
N THR A 5 2.40 41.19 -7.77
CA THR A 5 3.02 40.08 -7.01
C THR A 5 1.99 39.12 -6.44
N LEU A 6 0.84 39.64 -6.03
CA LEU A 6 -0.30 38.86 -5.54
C LEU A 6 -0.93 37.97 -6.63
N ASN A 7 -1.07 38.48 -7.86
CA ASN A 7 -1.62 37.68 -8.96
C ASN A 7 -0.70 36.49 -9.29
N ARG A 8 0.62 36.72 -9.23
CA ARG A 8 1.61 35.66 -9.41
C ARG A 8 1.52 34.59 -8.32
N ALA A 9 1.27 34.97 -7.06
CA ALA A 9 1.05 34.01 -5.98
C ALA A 9 -0.17 33.11 -6.25
N HIS A 10 -1.29 33.67 -6.72
CA HIS A 10 -2.47 32.89 -7.10
C HIS A 10 -2.25 32.01 -8.35
N GLN A 11 -1.38 32.43 -9.27
CA GLN A 11 -0.98 31.57 -10.40
C GLN A 11 -0.19 30.35 -9.91
N GLU A 12 0.76 30.53 -8.99
CA GLU A 12 1.50 29.41 -8.38
C GLU A 12 0.56 28.47 -7.62
N GLN A 13 -0.47 28.99 -6.95
CA GLN A 13 -1.49 28.16 -6.31
C GLN A 13 -2.23 27.27 -7.33
N ARG A 14 -2.74 27.83 -8.42
CA ARG A 14 -3.43 27.06 -9.47
C ARG A 14 -2.52 26.00 -10.09
N LYS A 15 -1.24 26.33 -10.28
CA LYS A 15 -0.22 25.41 -10.77
C LYS A 15 0.03 24.28 -9.77
N ALA A 16 0.13 24.58 -8.48
CA ALA A 16 0.27 23.59 -7.42
C ALA A 16 -0.89 22.57 -7.44
N ASP A 17 -2.13 23.04 -7.60
CA ASP A 17 -3.31 22.18 -7.66
C ASP A 17 -3.26 21.22 -8.88
N ALA A 18 -2.77 21.70 -10.03
CA ALA A 18 -2.59 20.87 -11.22
C ALA A 18 -1.50 19.80 -11.01
N LEU A 19 -0.39 20.16 -10.37
CA LEU A 19 0.72 19.24 -10.06
C LEU A 19 0.32 18.19 -9.01
N LEU A 20 -0.51 18.56 -8.04
CA LEU A 20 -1.04 17.65 -7.04
C LEU A 20 -1.91 16.56 -7.68
N LYS A 21 -2.73 16.91 -8.68
CA LYS A 21 -3.51 15.95 -9.48
C LYS A 21 -2.62 14.98 -10.26
N GLN A 22 -1.46 15.45 -10.72
CA GLN A 22 -0.45 14.64 -11.42
C GLN A 22 0.46 13.83 -10.47
N LYS A 23 0.23 13.90 -9.14
CA LYS A 23 1.08 13.26 -8.11
C LYS A 23 2.55 13.71 -8.13
N LYS A 24 2.83 14.88 -8.70
CA LYS A 24 4.17 15.51 -8.68
C LYS A 24 4.33 16.32 -7.41
N PHE A 25 4.59 15.62 -6.30
CA PHE A 25 4.60 16.22 -4.97
C PHE A 25 5.70 17.27 -4.79
N ASP A 26 6.91 17.02 -5.29
CA ASP A 26 8.04 17.96 -5.13
C ASP A 26 7.81 19.28 -5.86
N ASP A 27 7.34 19.23 -7.11
CA ASP A 27 7.01 20.43 -7.87
C ASP A 27 5.85 21.20 -7.22
N CYS A 28 4.88 20.49 -6.64
CA CYS A 28 3.75 21.08 -5.92
C CYS A 28 4.20 21.83 -4.65
N LEU A 29 5.11 21.23 -3.87
CA LEU A 29 5.70 21.85 -2.69
C LEU A 29 6.46 23.14 -3.06
N ALA A 30 7.25 23.10 -4.13
CA ALA A 30 7.97 24.28 -4.63
C ALA A 30 7.01 25.42 -5.03
N CYS A 31 5.88 25.10 -5.67
CA CYS A 31 4.88 26.12 -6.04
C CYS A 31 4.27 26.81 -4.80
N HIS A 32 3.98 26.07 -3.72
CA HIS A 32 3.48 26.69 -2.48
C HIS A 32 4.55 27.50 -1.74
N GLN A 33 5.82 27.09 -1.78
CA GLN A 33 6.93 27.88 -1.24
C GLN A 33 7.07 29.21 -2.01
N ASN A 34 7.06 29.15 -3.34
CA ASN A 34 7.10 30.35 -4.19
C ASN A 34 5.90 31.28 -3.94
N ALA A 35 4.71 30.73 -3.71
CA ALA A 35 3.53 31.52 -3.36
C ALA A 35 3.70 32.26 -2.03
N ILE A 36 4.29 31.62 -1.01
CA ILE A 36 4.60 32.26 0.28
C ILE A 36 5.60 33.40 0.09
N GLU A 37 6.65 33.22 -0.70
CA GLU A 37 7.64 34.28 -0.97
C GLU A 37 6.99 35.50 -1.63
N LEU A 38 6.13 35.29 -2.62
CA LEU A 38 5.39 36.34 -3.32
C LEU A 38 4.38 37.06 -2.41
N LEU A 39 3.72 36.33 -1.51
CA LEU A 39 2.84 36.92 -0.50
C LEU A 39 3.63 37.75 0.52
N ASN A 40 4.79 37.27 0.97
CA ASN A 40 5.68 38.03 1.85
C ASN A 40 6.22 39.30 1.21
N GLN A 41 6.48 39.29 -0.10
CA GLN A 41 6.81 40.51 -0.85
C GLN A 41 5.63 41.49 -0.90
N THR A 42 4.41 40.97 -1.05
CA THR A 42 3.18 41.78 -1.07
C THR A 42 2.90 42.39 0.31
N ILE A 43 3.14 41.65 1.39
CA ILE A 43 3.04 42.12 2.78
C ILE A 43 3.98 43.31 3.02
N LYS A 44 5.24 43.24 2.55
CA LYS A 44 6.22 44.33 2.72
C LYS A 44 5.80 45.64 2.04
N GLY A 45 5.01 45.57 0.97
CA GLY A 45 4.53 46.74 0.22
C GLY A 45 3.15 47.24 0.61
N THR A 46 2.48 46.60 1.59
CA THR A 46 1.10 46.93 1.96
C THR A 46 1.05 47.57 3.35
N GLU A 47 0.43 48.74 3.47
CA GLU A 47 0.30 49.45 4.75
C GLU A 47 -1.07 49.23 5.42
N HIS A 48 -2.07 48.73 4.67
CA HIS A 48 -3.42 48.59 5.17
C HIS A 48 -3.57 47.37 6.10
N PRO A 49 -4.03 47.53 7.36
CA PRO A 49 -4.00 46.47 8.38
C PRO A 49 -4.85 45.25 8.03
N LYS A 50 -6.06 45.43 7.49
CA LYS A 50 -6.92 44.29 7.10
C LYS A 50 -6.35 43.52 5.89
N ALA A 51 -5.59 44.20 5.03
CA ALA A 51 -4.99 43.55 3.87
C ALA A 51 -3.78 42.71 4.31
N LEU A 52 -2.98 43.24 5.24
CA LEU A 52 -1.91 42.49 5.90
C LEU A 52 -2.42 41.23 6.60
N GLU A 53 -3.51 41.33 7.37
CA GLU A 53 -4.16 40.19 8.00
C GLU A 53 -4.58 39.13 6.96
N SER A 54 -5.21 39.56 5.86
CA SER A 54 -5.60 38.66 4.77
C SER A 54 -4.42 37.94 4.13
N PHE A 55 -3.29 38.65 3.91
CA PHE A 55 -2.10 38.02 3.34
C PHE A 55 -1.43 37.05 4.32
N ASN A 56 -1.39 37.37 5.60
CA ASN A 56 -0.88 36.45 6.63
C ASN A 56 -1.71 35.16 6.68
N LEU A 57 -3.04 35.26 6.60
CA LEU A 57 -3.92 34.08 6.51
C LEU A 57 -3.64 33.24 5.26
N GLN A 58 -3.33 33.88 4.11
CA GLN A 58 -2.95 33.16 2.89
C GLN A 58 -1.59 32.47 3.01
N VAL A 59 -0.62 33.09 3.69
CA VAL A 59 0.68 32.47 4.00
C VAL A 59 0.46 31.24 4.88
N GLU A 60 -0.31 31.36 5.96
CA GLU A 60 -0.61 30.23 6.86
C GLU A 60 -1.33 29.09 6.11
N HIS A 61 -2.25 29.43 5.21
CA HIS A 61 -2.88 28.46 4.33
C HIS A 61 -1.84 27.69 3.50
N HIS A 62 -0.89 28.36 2.85
CA HIS A 62 0.14 27.69 2.07
C HIS A 62 1.08 26.83 2.93
N GLU A 63 1.42 27.25 4.16
CA GLU A 63 2.18 26.43 5.10
C GLU A 63 1.42 25.16 5.50
N ARG A 64 0.10 25.25 5.68
CA ARG A 64 -0.75 24.10 5.95
C ARG A 64 -0.80 23.16 4.75
N GLN A 65 -0.91 23.69 3.54
CA GLN A 65 -0.89 22.90 2.31
C GLN A 65 0.45 22.15 2.15
N ILE A 66 1.59 22.80 2.40
CA ILE A 66 2.92 22.16 2.39
C ILE A 66 2.95 20.96 3.34
N ARG A 67 2.44 21.13 4.57
CA ARG A 67 2.38 20.03 5.56
C ARG A 67 1.53 18.87 5.05
N LEU A 68 0.33 19.14 4.55
CA LEU A 68 -0.57 18.11 4.03
C LEU A 68 0.01 17.36 2.83
N ILE A 69 0.63 18.09 1.89
CA ILE A 69 1.25 17.52 0.69
C ILE A 69 2.46 16.67 1.07
N THR A 70 3.26 17.10 2.06
CA THR A 70 4.39 16.32 2.57
C THR A 70 3.93 14.99 3.16
N ILE A 71 2.87 14.99 3.96
CA ILE A 71 2.27 13.75 4.51
C ILE A 71 1.79 12.85 3.36
N LYS A 72 1.10 13.44 2.38
CA LYS A 72 0.58 12.70 1.20
C LYS A 72 1.70 12.11 0.34
N LYS A 73 2.82 12.80 0.19
CA LYS A 73 4.02 12.30 -0.49
C LYS A 73 4.56 11.06 0.22
N ILE A 74 4.77 11.13 1.53
CA ILE A 74 5.28 10.02 2.33
C ILE A 74 4.35 8.79 2.23
N GLN A 75 3.04 9.01 2.36
CA GLN A 75 2.05 7.93 2.21
C GLN A 75 2.11 7.28 0.82
N TYR A 76 2.24 8.08 -0.24
CA TYR A 76 2.33 7.57 -1.60
C TYR A 76 3.64 6.79 -1.86
N GLU A 77 4.78 7.28 -1.36
CA GLU A 77 6.06 6.59 -1.47
C GLU A 77 6.05 5.26 -0.72
N ASN A 78 5.49 5.22 0.49
CA ASN A 78 5.34 3.98 1.27
C ASN A 78 4.48 2.95 0.53
N LEU A 79 3.34 3.37 -0.04
CA LEU A 79 2.47 2.47 -0.82
C LEU A 79 3.18 1.96 -2.08
N LYS A 80 3.85 2.84 -2.82
CA LYS A 80 4.62 2.47 -4.02
C LYS A 80 5.72 1.47 -3.70
N ASN A 81 6.40 1.62 -2.56
CA ASN A 81 7.44 0.69 -2.12
C ASN A 81 6.83 -0.69 -1.79
N VAL A 82 5.66 -0.75 -1.15
CA VAL A 82 4.96 -2.02 -0.88
C VAL A 82 4.60 -2.78 -2.16
N ASP A 83 4.17 -2.08 -3.22
CA ASP A 83 3.85 -2.73 -4.50
C ASP A 83 5.11 -3.24 -5.24
N ASN A 84 6.24 -2.55 -5.09
CA ASN A 84 7.54 -3.04 -5.58
C ASN A 84 8.01 -4.29 -4.80
N PHE A 85 7.74 -4.38 -3.51
CA PHE A 85 8.03 -5.59 -2.73
C PHE A 85 7.10 -6.77 -3.09
N LYS A 86 5.83 -6.52 -3.43
CA LYS A 86 4.90 -7.58 -3.88
C LYS A 86 5.29 -8.20 -5.22
N THR A 87 5.95 -7.44 -6.10
CA THR A 87 6.42 -7.94 -7.40
C THR A 87 7.67 -8.82 -7.28
N ASP A 88 8.55 -8.57 -6.30
CA ASP A 88 9.69 -9.46 -5.99
C ASP A 88 9.31 -10.69 -5.12
N VAL A 89 8.23 -10.61 -4.34
CA VAL A 89 7.76 -11.69 -3.45
C VAL A 89 6.93 -12.76 -4.17
N HIS A 90 6.47 -12.51 -5.40
CA HIS A 90 5.65 -13.48 -6.15
C HIS A 90 6.41 -14.75 -6.61
N ILE A 91 7.74 -14.80 -6.41
CA ILE A 91 8.59 -15.98 -6.67
C ILE A 91 8.78 -16.84 -5.40
N SER A 92 8.40 -16.34 -4.21
CA SER A 92 8.73 -16.98 -2.92
C SER A 92 7.51 -17.42 -2.10
N ASN A 93 6.29 -17.17 -2.57
CA ASN A 93 5.08 -17.23 -1.73
C ASN A 93 4.36 -18.58 -1.65
N GLU A 94 4.99 -19.70 -2.03
CA GLU A 94 4.33 -21.02 -1.92
C GLU A 94 4.54 -21.72 -0.58
N LEU A 95 5.19 -21.10 0.43
CA LEU A 95 5.55 -21.80 1.68
C LEU A 95 5.19 -21.15 3.03
N GLU A 96 4.61 -19.96 3.11
CA GLU A 96 4.30 -19.33 4.42
C GLU A 96 2.84 -18.94 4.63
N SER A 97 1.94 -19.91 4.49
CA SER A 97 0.48 -19.71 4.62
C SER A 97 -0.11 -20.07 5.99
N GLN A 98 0.63 -20.02 7.12
CA GLN A 98 0.05 -20.54 8.37
C GLN A 98 0.15 -19.71 9.65
N ILE A 99 0.78 -18.53 9.71
CA ILE A 99 0.78 -17.76 10.97
C ILE A 99 0.69 -16.25 10.72
N SER A 100 -0.53 -15.70 10.75
CA SER A 100 -0.94 -14.34 11.18
C SER A 100 -2.32 -13.90 10.60
N ASP A 101 -3.10 -14.80 10.01
CA ASP A 101 -4.45 -14.43 9.53
C ASP A 101 -5.41 -14.08 10.67
N GLU A 102 -5.33 -14.77 11.82
CA GLU A 102 -6.29 -14.57 12.91
C GLU A 102 -6.17 -13.18 13.56
N SER A 103 -4.95 -12.71 13.85
CA SER A 103 -4.75 -11.37 14.45
C SER A 103 -5.10 -10.24 13.47
N LEU A 104 -4.81 -10.42 12.18
CA LEU A 104 -5.20 -9.45 11.14
C LEU A 104 -6.71 -9.44 10.94
N GLN A 105 -7.35 -10.62 10.94
CA GLN A 105 -8.80 -10.75 10.85
C GLN A 105 -9.51 -10.05 12.01
N VAL A 106 -8.98 -10.17 13.24
CA VAL A 106 -9.50 -9.45 14.41
C VAL A 106 -9.38 -7.93 14.24
N ILE A 107 -8.26 -7.44 13.70
CA ILE A 107 -8.08 -6.01 13.41
C ILE A 107 -9.11 -5.54 12.37
N TYR A 108 -9.29 -6.27 11.28
CA TYR A 108 -10.25 -5.90 10.23
C TYR A 108 -11.70 -5.94 10.71
N ALA A 109 -12.09 -6.98 11.45
CA ALA A 109 -13.43 -7.08 12.05
C ALA A 109 -13.70 -5.92 13.02
N THR A 110 -12.68 -5.52 13.79
CA THR A 110 -12.76 -4.38 14.70
C THR A 110 -12.94 -3.06 13.93
N MET A 111 -12.19 -2.87 12.84
CA MET A 111 -12.34 -1.68 11.97
C MET A 111 -13.74 -1.57 11.35
N GLU A 112 -14.30 -2.68 10.86
CA GLU A 112 -15.64 -2.72 10.27
C GLU A 112 -16.73 -2.34 11.28
N GLN A 113 -16.61 -2.81 12.52
CA GLN A 113 -17.50 -2.43 13.61
C GLN A 113 -17.41 -0.92 13.92
N HIS A 114 -16.22 -0.34 13.84
CA HIS A 114 -16.01 1.10 14.06
C HIS A 114 -16.62 1.95 12.94
N ASP A 115 -16.45 1.56 11.69
CA ASP A 115 -17.02 2.28 10.53
C ASP A 115 -18.55 2.27 10.57
N SER A 116 -19.15 1.17 11.02
CA SER A 116 -20.60 1.07 11.27
C SER A 116 -21.06 2.04 12.36
N PHE A 117 -20.28 2.17 13.45
CA PHE A 117 -20.58 3.11 14.54
C PHE A 117 -20.42 4.57 14.11
N ILE A 118 -19.37 4.91 13.36
CA ILE A 118 -19.16 6.25 12.79
C ILE A 118 -20.31 6.60 11.84
N SER A 119 -20.72 5.66 10.98
CA SER A 119 -21.86 5.84 10.08
C SER A 119 -23.16 6.10 10.85
N TYR A 120 -23.37 5.42 11.98
CA TYR A 120 -24.50 5.65 12.87
C TYR A 120 -24.47 7.05 13.51
N LEU A 121 -23.32 7.51 13.99
CA LEU A 121 -23.16 8.85 14.56
C LEU A 121 -23.37 9.96 13.52
N ILE A 122 -22.81 9.80 12.32
CA ILE A 122 -22.97 10.74 11.20
C ILE A 122 -24.44 10.81 10.76
N LYS A 123 -25.13 9.66 10.68
CA LYS A 123 -26.56 9.59 10.30
C LYS A 123 -27.45 10.27 11.34
N ARG A 124 -27.05 10.26 12.61
CA ARG A 124 -27.75 10.95 13.70
C ARG A 124 -27.51 12.47 13.68
N GLU A 125 -26.28 12.91 13.40
CA GLU A 125 -25.93 14.34 13.30
C GLU A 125 -26.57 15.03 12.08
N SER A 126 -26.80 14.27 11.00
CA SER A 126 -27.29 14.81 9.72
C SER A 126 -28.79 15.11 9.67
N GLY A 127 -29.57 14.89 10.73
CA GLY A 127 -30.97 15.36 10.84
C GLY A 127 -31.86 15.12 9.61
N SER A 128 -31.69 13.99 8.91
CA SER A 128 -32.47 13.69 7.70
C SER A 128 -33.81 13.07 8.08
N ASP A 129 -34.68 13.87 8.69
CA ASP A 129 -36.12 13.69 8.61
C ASP A 129 -36.55 13.99 7.17
N ASN A 130 -36.45 12.99 6.30
CA ASN A 130 -37.19 12.86 5.05
C ASN A 130 -36.67 11.62 4.30
N ASP A 131 -37.38 10.50 4.42
CA ASP A 131 -37.83 9.88 3.18
C ASP A 131 -39.16 9.15 3.36
N SER A 132 -39.96 9.36 2.34
CA SER A 132 -41.35 9.04 2.14
C SER A 132 -41.53 7.56 1.88
N CYS A 133 -42.20 6.86 2.79
CA CYS A 133 -42.93 5.65 2.44
C CYS A 133 -44.40 6.02 2.25
N SER A 134 -44.75 6.39 1.02
CA SER A 134 -46.14 6.38 0.54
C SER A 134 -46.69 4.96 0.71
N VAL A 135 -47.50 4.76 1.75
CA VAL A 135 -48.35 3.58 1.85
C VAL A 135 -49.75 4.03 1.49
N SER A 136 -50.12 3.67 0.27
CA SER A 136 -51.45 3.78 -0.33
C SER A 136 -52.54 3.30 0.63
N ASP A 137 -53.61 4.09 0.66
CA ASP A 137 -54.89 3.84 1.32
C ASP A 137 -55.35 2.38 1.19
N ASN A 138 -55.62 1.73 2.32
CA ASN A 138 -56.69 0.76 2.46
C ASN A 138 -57.17 0.70 3.91
N ASP A 139 -58.48 0.56 4.02
CA ASP A 139 -59.36 0.93 5.11
C ASP A 139 -59.47 -0.14 6.23
N GLU A 140 -60.07 0.28 7.34
CA GLU A 140 -60.68 -0.50 8.44
C GLU A 140 -59.87 -0.95 9.68
N LYS A 141 -59.96 -0.09 10.71
CA LYS A 141 -60.62 -0.34 12.03
C LYS A 141 -60.13 -1.46 12.99
N VAL A 142 -59.80 -1.00 14.21
CA VAL A 142 -60.01 -1.59 15.56
C VAL A 142 -58.83 -2.30 16.28
N GLU A 143 -58.30 -1.52 17.22
CA GLU A 143 -57.87 -1.83 18.61
C GLU A 143 -56.61 -2.64 18.98
N LYS A 144 -55.94 -2.05 19.98
CA LYS A 144 -55.03 -2.60 20.99
C LYS A 144 -53.63 -3.01 20.52
N GLY A 145 -52.76 -2.01 20.57
CA GLY A 145 -51.32 -2.21 20.62
C GLY A 145 -50.56 -0.90 20.67
N VAL A 146 -50.84 -0.02 21.64
CA VAL A 146 -49.93 1.10 21.96
C VAL A 146 -48.72 0.52 22.69
N PHE A 147 -47.87 -0.19 21.94
CA PHE A 147 -46.45 -0.26 22.25
C PHE A 147 -45.80 0.84 21.43
N THR A 148 -45.85 2.06 21.95
CA THR A 148 -44.90 3.10 21.56
C THR A 148 -43.52 2.58 21.93
N GLY A 149 -42.89 1.88 20.99
CA GLY A 149 -41.46 1.68 20.99
C GLY A 149 -40.80 3.04 20.76
N PHE A 150 -40.78 3.87 21.81
CA PHE A 150 -39.87 5.00 21.88
C PHE A 150 -38.47 4.41 21.77
N LYS A 151 -37.90 4.43 20.55
CA LYS A 151 -36.47 4.26 20.39
C LYS A 151 -35.85 5.48 21.06
N HIS A 152 -35.53 5.35 22.34
CA HIS A 152 -34.75 6.34 23.06
C HIS A 152 -33.50 6.61 22.20
N PRO A 153 -33.20 7.88 21.88
CA PRO A 153 -31.88 8.25 21.41
C PRO A 153 -30.90 7.72 22.46
N LYS A 154 -29.94 6.88 22.05
CA LYS A 154 -28.91 6.37 22.97
C LYS A 154 -28.34 7.54 23.77
N ASP A 155 -28.36 7.41 25.09
CA ASP A 155 -27.93 8.42 26.06
C ASP A 155 -26.46 8.78 25.81
N ASP A 156 -26.09 10.04 26.01
CA ASP A 156 -24.71 10.51 25.79
C ASP A 156 -23.72 9.74 26.69
N ALA A 157 -24.20 9.24 27.82
CA ALA A 157 -23.46 8.31 28.68
C ALA A 157 -23.07 7.00 27.97
N THR A 158 -23.98 6.41 27.18
CA THR A 158 -23.74 5.19 26.41
C THR A 158 -22.72 5.43 25.30
N ILE A 159 -22.72 6.61 24.69
CA ILE A 159 -21.77 6.97 23.62
C ILE A 159 -20.38 7.17 24.18
N VAL A 160 -20.28 7.80 25.35
CA VAL A 160 -19.01 7.95 26.06
C VAL A 160 -18.46 6.59 26.47
N GLU A 161 -19.31 5.63 26.84
CA GLU A 161 -18.92 4.26 27.14
C GLU A 161 -18.44 3.51 25.88
N GLU A 162 -19.20 3.54 24.79
CA GLU A 162 -18.82 2.97 23.49
C GLU A 162 -17.50 3.60 22.98
N PHE A 163 -17.30 4.91 23.15
CA PHE A 163 -16.05 5.60 22.81
C PHE A 163 -14.87 5.22 23.72
N LYS A 164 -15.11 4.95 25.01
CA LYS A 164 -14.08 4.45 25.93
C LYS A 164 -13.66 3.03 25.54
N GLU A 165 -14.61 2.19 25.18
CA GLU A 165 -14.35 0.84 24.65
C GLU A 165 -13.57 0.90 23.34
N LEU A 166 -13.92 1.82 22.44
CA LEU A 166 -13.16 2.11 21.23
C LEU A 166 -11.70 2.51 21.53
N CYS A 167 -11.50 3.43 22.47
CA CYS A 167 -10.16 3.84 22.89
C CYS A 167 -9.36 2.71 23.56
N LYS A 168 -10.04 1.74 24.18
CA LYS A 168 -9.40 0.54 24.74
C LYS A 168 -9.00 -0.42 23.63
N SER A 169 -9.90 -0.67 22.68
CA SER A 169 -9.68 -1.53 21.52
C SER A 169 -8.47 -1.05 20.69
N TYR A 170 -8.38 0.25 20.38
CA TYR A 170 -7.21 0.81 19.69
C TYR A 170 -5.89 0.57 20.44
N ARG A 171 -5.89 0.73 21.77
CA ARG A 171 -4.70 0.46 22.58
C ARG A 171 -4.31 -1.01 22.52
N ASP A 172 -5.28 -1.91 22.51
CA ASP A 172 -5.01 -3.35 22.45
C ASP A 172 -4.52 -3.78 21.06
N SER A 173 -5.09 -3.26 19.96
CA SER A 173 -4.56 -3.46 18.61
C SER A 173 -3.13 -2.92 18.46
N ILE A 174 -2.84 -1.73 19.00
CA ILE A 174 -1.48 -1.16 19.00
C ILE A 174 -0.51 -2.08 19.75
N LYS A 175 -0.90 -2.62 20.91
CA LYS A 175 -0.06 -3.59 21.65
C LYS A 175 0.22 -4.84 20.81
N ILE A 176 -0.79 -5.40 20.16
CA ILE A 176 -0.63 -6.57 19.29
C ILE A 176 0.38 -6.28 18.19
N LEU A 177 0.23 -5.15 17.49
CA LEU A 177 1.16 -4.73 16.43
C LEU A 177 2.58 -4.52 16.96
N LEU A 178 2.74 -3.95 18.16
CA LEU A 178 4.06 -3.78 18.78
C LEU A 178 4.72 -5.13 19.10
N VAL A 179 3.96 -6.09 19.63
CA VAL A 179 4.47 -7.45 19.91
C VAL A 179 4.88 -8.14 18.61
N GLN A 180 4.04 -8.07 17.57
CA GLN A 180 4.36 -8.63 16.25
C GLN A 180 5.61 -8.00 15.63
N LEU A 181 5.77 -6.68 15.76
CA LEU A 181 6.96 -5.98 15.28
C LEU A 181 8.22 -6.45 16.04
N GLU A 182 8.12 -6.61 17.36
CA GLU A 182 9.22 -7.12 18.17
C GLU A 182 9.61 -8.55 17.76
N GLU A 183 8.63 -9.43 17.54
CA GLU A 183 8.86 -10.79 17.06
C GLU A 183 9.54 -10.83 15.70
N ARG A 184 9.03 -10.07 14.72
CA ARG A 184 9.66 -9.99 13.39
C ARG A 184 11.09 -9.43 13.48
N ASN A 185 11.33 -8.42 14.34
CA ASN A 185 12.69 -7.90 14.55
C ASN A 185 13.63 -8.94 15.18
N ARG A 186 13.13 -9.75 16.12
CA ARG A 186 13.87 -10.85 16.72
C ARG A 186 14.23 -11.90 15.68
N GLU A 187 13.26 -12.30 14.88
CA GLU A 187 13.44 -13.24 13.77
C GLU A 187 14.45 -12.75 12.74
N VAL A 188 14.35 -11.48 12.31
CA VAL A 188 15.33 -10.85 11.41
C VAL A 188 16.73 -10.86 12.03
N LYS A 189 16.85 -10.61 13.33
CA LYS A 189 18.14 -10.65 14.04
C LYS A 189 18.72 -12.07 14.04
N GLU A 190 17.90 -13.09 14.28
CA GLU A 190 18.31 -14.50 14.25
C GLU A 190 18.71 -14.95 12.84
N LEU A 191 17.94 -14.58 11.81
CA LEU A 191 18.26 -14.88 10.42
C LEU A 191 19.57 -14.20 10.00
N LYS A 192 19.76 -12.92 10.35
CA LYS A 192 21.05 -12.22 10.10
C LYS A 192 22.22 -12.91 10.80
N TYR A 193 22.02 -13.43 12.01
CA TYR A 193 23.04 -14.21 12.70
C TYR A 193 23.35 -15.53 11.98
N LYS A 194 22.31 -16.28 11.59
CA LYS A 194 22.47 -17.54 10.83
C LYS A 194 23.18 -17.32 9.50
N VAL A 195 22.82 -16.29 8.74
CA VAL A 195 23.47 -15.92 7.48
C VAL A 195 24.96 -15.64 7.70
N ARG A 196 25.31 -14.84 8.71
CA ARG A 196 26.72 -14.56 9.04
C ARG A 196 27.51 -15.83 9.37
N GLN A 197 26.92 -16.76 10.12
CA GLN A 197 27.58 -18.03 10.44
C GLN A 197 27.81 -18.88 9.20
N LEU A 198 26.79 -19.00 8.33
CA LEU A 198 26.90 -19.73 7.07
C LEU A 198 27.93 -19.10 6.13
N GLU A 199 27.99 -17.77 6.05
CA GLU A 199 29.03 -17.07 5.28
C GLU A 199 30.44 -17.33 5.82
N GLN A 200 30.61 -17.34 7.16
CA GLN A 200 31.88 -17.64 7.78
C GLN A 200 32.31 -19.09 7.56
N ASP A 201 31.37 -20.04 7.63
CA ASP A 201 31.64 -21.45 7.38
C ASP A 201 31.93 -21.73 5.91
N LYS A 202 31.23 -21.04 4.99
CA LYS A 202 31.55 -21.06 3.56
C LYS A 202 32.97 -20.54 3.30
N PHE A 203 33.38 -19.46 3.97
CA PHE A 203 34.74 -18.92 3.87
C PHE A 203 35.80 -19.90 4.42
N LYS A 204 35.54 -20.54 5.57
CA LYS A 204 36.42 -21.58 6.13
C LYS A 204 36.51 -22.81 5.23
N ALA A 205 35.41 -23.23 4.60
CA ALA A 205 35.39 -24.36 3.67
C ALA A 205 36.21 -24.07 2.40
N GLN A 206 36.09 -22.87 1.83
CA GLN A 206 36.91 -22.44 0.70
C GLN A 206 38.40 -22.34 1.08
N SER A 207 38.72 -21.81 2.27
CA SER A 207 40.11 -21.73 2.76
C SER A 207 40.74 -23.12 3.02
N LYS A 208 39.96 -24.12 3.46
CA LYS A 208 40.44 -25.50 3.62
C LYS A 208 40.63 -26.23 2.28
N SER A 209 39.76 -25.99 1.30
CA SER A 209 39.89 -26.55 -0.05
C SER A 209 41.16 -26.08 -0.76
N ASN A 210 41.60 -24.84 -0.52
CA ASN A 210 42.81 -24.29 -1.15
C ASN A 210 44.11 -24.76 -0.48
N ASN A 211 44.05 -25.37 0.70
CA ASN A 211 45.23 -25.80 1.46
C ASN A 211 45.44 -27.34 1.47
N SER A 212 44.61 -28.12 0.78
CA SER A 212 44.73 -29.59 0.74
C SER A 212 45.39 -30.16 -0.53
N LEU A 213 45.75 -29.35 -1.53
CA LEU A 213 46.65 -29.78 -2.60
C LEU A 213 48.10 -29.78 -2.09
N LYS A 214 48.42 -30.72 -1.19
CA LYS A 214 49.81 -31.17 -1.06
C LYS A 214 50.09 -32.07 -2.25
N VAL A 215 50.59 -31.48 -3.32
CA VAL A 215 51.27 -32.20 -4.40
C VAL A 215 52.50 -32.84 -3.76
N ILE A 216 52.38 -34.11 -3.39
CA ILE A 216 53.54 -34.94 -3.08
C ILE A 216 54.14 -35.26 -4.45
N THR A 217 55.09 -34.44 -4.90
CA THR A 217 55.97 -34.82 -6.00
C THR A 217 57.03 -35.76 -5.43
N ASP A 218 56.72 -37.04 -5.30
CA ASP A 218 57.75 -38.07 -5.32
C ASP A 218 58.11 -38.32 -6.79
N SER A 219 58.96 -37.44 -7.32
CA SER A 219 59.60 -37.70 -8.60
C SER A 219 61.10 -37.54 -8.45
N SER A 220 61.68 -38.56 -7.80
CA SER A 220 62.78 -39.28 -8.40
C SER A 220 62.42 -39.62 -9.85
N GLY A 221 63.03 -38.89 -10.78
CA GLY A 221 62.84 -39.09 -12.20
C GLY A 221 63.27 -40.48 -12.67
N ALA A 222 62.60 -40.89 -13.75
CA ALA A 222 62.72 -42.13 -14.53
C ALA A 222 61.92 -43.29 -13.91
N THR A 223 60.75 -43.68 -14.44
CA THR A 223 60.51 -44.16 -15.82
C THR A 223 58.99 -44.19 -16.13
N SER A 224 58.67 -44.31 -17.43
CA SER A 224 57.40 -44.82 -18.00
C SER A 224 56.27 -43.82 -18.35
N PRO A 225 55.44 -44.14 -19.38
CA PRO A 225 55.32 -43.31 -20.58
C PRO A 225 53.85 -42.95 -20.89
N TYR A 226 53.64 -41.97 -21.80
CA TYR A 226 52.33 -41.37 -22.13
C TYR A 226 51.79 -40.47 -20.99
N VAL A 227 51.47 -39.20 -21.17
CA VAL A 227 50.78 -38.52 -22.26
C VAL A 227 51.27 -37.07 -22.32
N PHE A 228 51.63 -36.58 -23.50
CA PHE A 228 51.60 -35.15 -23.76
C PHE A 228 50.92 -34.90 -25.10
N SER A 229 49.70 -34.37 -25.01
CA SER A 229 49.20 -33.36 -25.95
C SER A 229 48.66 -32.19 -25.12
N PRO A 230 49.46 -31.14 -24.91
CA PRO A 230 49.00 -29.88 -24.36
C PRO A 230 48.59 -28.97 -25.52
N SER A 231 47.29 -28.94 -25.84
CA SER A 231 46.76 -27.90 -26.71
C SER A 231 45.30 -27.61 -26.39
N SER A 232 45.08 -26.36 -25.97
CA SER A 232 43.81 -25.62 -25.94
C SER A 232 42.87 -25.83 -24.75
N GLU A 233 43.26 -25.31 -23.58
CA GLU A 233 42.32 -24.76 -22.59
C GLU A 233 42.45 -23.22 -22.55
N LEU A 234 42.01 -22.57 -23.62
CA LEU A 234 41.46 -21.21 -23.56
C LEU A 234 40.22 -21.19 -24.46
N SER A 235 39.07 -20.92 -23.82
CA SER A 235 37.70 -20.71 -24.34
C SER A 235 36.86 -21.95 -24.67
N PRO A 236 35.62 -22.00 -24.13
CA PRO A 236 34.51 -22.59 -24.85
C PRO A 236 33.50 -21.49 -25.21
N ASP A 237 33.54 -21.08 -26.47
CA ASP A 237 32.37 -20.55 -27.16
C ASP A 237 31.73 -21.72 -27.93
N VAL A 238 30.41 -21.78 -27.85
CA VAL A 238 29.40 -22.59 -28.56
C VAL A 238 29.90 -23.64 -29.60
N ARG A 239 29.56 -24.93 -29.41
CA ARG A 239 28.63 -25.73 -30.26
C ARG A 239 28.72 -27.25 -30.06
N GLU A 240 27.55 -27.83 -29.80
CA GLU A 240 27.06 -29.15 -30.26
C GLU A 240 27.59 -30.46 -29.62
N THR A 241 26.92 -30.89 -28.54
CA THR A 241 26.42 -32.27 -28.43
C THR A 241 24.96 -32.25 -27.97
N ASN A 242 24.09 -32.70 -28.88
CA ASN A 242 22.64 -32.66 -28.87
C ASN A 242 21.99 -33.69 -27.92
N GLU A 243 21.88 -33.41 -26.63
CA GLU A 243 20.88 -34.11 -25.78
C GLU A 243 20.28 -33.13 -24.75
N LEU A 244 19.36 -32.28 -25.22
CA LEU A 244 18.42 -31.62 -24.31
C LEU A 244 17.55 -32.71 -23.68
N LEU A 245 17.53 -32.77 -22.35
CA LEU A 245 16.58 -33.60 -21.61
C LEU A 245 15.17 -33.27 -22.11
N GLN A 246 14.52 -34.25 -22.74
CA GLN A 246 13.19 -34.08 -23.33
C GLN A 246 12.21 -33.80 -22.18
N LEU A 247 11.76 -32.55 -22.08
CA LEU A 247 10.75 -32.15 -21.11
C LEU A 247 9.44 -32.87 -21.43
N ALA A 248 8.75 -33.34 -20.39
CA ALA A 248 7.43 -33.94 -20.53
C ALA A 248 6.48 -32.96 -21.23
N PRO A 249 5.66 -33.41 -22.21
CA PRO A 249 4.72 -32.54 -22.89
C PRO A 249 3.75 -31.95 -21.87
N LEU A 250 3.70 -30.62 -21.81
CA LEU A 250 2.72 -29.89 -21.02
C LEU A 250 1.34 -30.06 -21.65
N GLU A 251 0.45 -30.78 -20.96
CA GLU A 251 -0.97 -30.82 -21.32
C GLU A 251 -1.57 -29.45 -21.05
N MET A 252 -2.00 -28.77 -22.11
CA MET A 252 -2.76 -27.53 -21.97
C MET A 252 -4.15 -27.84 -21.41
N PRO A 253 -4.62 -27.09 -20.40
CA PRO A 253 -5.99 -27.22 -19.93
C PRO A 253 -6.97 -26.89 -21.06
N ASN A 254 -8.03 -27.70 -21.19
CA ASN A 254 -9.09 -27.48 -22.15
C ASN A 254 -9.95 -26.29 -21.68
N PHE A 255 -9.74 -25.13 -22.30
CA PHE A 255 -10.56 -23.96 -22.04
C PHE A 255 -11.87 -24.06 -22.82
N ASP A 256 -12.98 -24.27 -22.09
CA ASP A 256 -14.32 -24.21 -22.66
C ASP A 256 -14.84 -22.76 -22.65
N PHE A 257 -14.86 -22.14 -23.83
CA PHE A 257 -15.35 -20.79 -24.03
C PHE A 257 -16.86 -20.69 -24.30
N THR A 258 -17.60 -21.81 -24.27
CA THR A 258 -19.04 -21.81 -24.54
C THR A 258 -19.87 -21.07 -23.47
N ASN A 259 -19.30 -20.82 -22.29
CA ASN A 259 -19.94 -20.03 -21.23
C ASN A 259 -19.93 -18.52 -21.47
N PHE A 260 -19.16 -18.00 -22.44
CA PHE A 260 -19.13 -16.56 -22.74
C PHE A 260 -20.16 -16.12 -23.78
N THR A 261 -20.74 -17.05 -24.56
CA THR A 261 -21.66 -16.70 -25.65
C THR A 261 -23.13 -16.71 -25.25
N SER A 262 -23.50 -17.27 -24.09
CA SER A 262 -24.89 -17.30 -23.62
C SER A 262 -25.40 -15.96 -23.07
N SER A 263 -24.51 -15.01 -22.76
CA SER A 263 -24.88 -13.69 -22.24
C SER A 263 -25.03 -12.61 -23.33
N LEU A 264 -24.57 -12.85 -24.56
CA LEU A 264 -24.70 -11.89 -25.68
C LEU A 264 -25.96 -12.09 -26.54
N SER A 265 -26.66 -13.23 -26.46
CA SER A 265 -27.87 -13.46 -27.27
C SER A 265 -29.18 -13.02 -26.60
N SER A 266 -29.18 -12.62 -25.32
CA SER A 266 -30.40 -12.21 -24.60
C SER A 266 -30.71 -10.71 -24.68
N THR A 267 -29.89 -9.88 -25.33
CA THR A 267 -30.07 -8.42 -25.38
C THR A 267 -30.45 -7.86 -26.75
N MET A 268 -30.77 -8.70 -27.75
CA MET A 268 -31.19 -8.21 -29.08
C MET A 268 -32.56 -8.69 -29.60
N SER A 269 -33.39 -9.32 -28.77
CA SER A 269 -34.74 -9.78 -29.19
C SER A 269 -35.88 -9.17 -28.35
N GLN A 270 -35.85 -7.86 -28.09
CA GLN A 270 -37.04 -7.09 -27.70
C GLN A 270 -36.97 -5.67 -28.27
N ASN A 271 -37.04 -5.56 -29.60
CA ASN A 271 -37.48 -4.34 -30.27
C ASN A 271 -37.83 -4.68 -31.72
N ASN A 272 -38.98 -5.34 -31.88
CA ASN A 272 -39.82 -5.32 -33.09
C ASN A 272 -40.97 -6.32 -32.87
N ASN A 273 -42.15 -5.80 -32.54
CA ASN A 273 -43.43 -6.17 -33.15
C ASN A 273 -44.61 -5.61 -32.33
N ASN A 274 -45.38 -4.74 -33.01
CA ASN A 274 -46.80 -4.39 -32.81
C ASN A 274 -47.26 -3.87 -31.45
#